data_AF-A0A965NHR7-F1
#
_entry.id   AF-A0A965NHR7-F1
#
_cell.length_a   1.000
_cell.length_b   1.000
_cell.length_c   1.000
_cell.angle_alpha   90.00
_cell.angle_beta   90.00
_cell.angle_gamma   90.00
#
_symmetry.space_group_name_H-M   'P 1'
#
loop_
_entity.id
_entity.type
_entity.pdbx_description
1 polymer ?
#
loop_
_entity_poly.entity_id
_entity_poly.type
_entity_poly.pdbx_seq_one_letter_code
_entity_poly.pdbx_strand_id
1 'polypeptide(L)'
;MFKKILSIYIVGNRHEATLTEILRMSKPTKQRRYISSDALLALERLVVGRECNEFDILSTERKVLAYMILMRLGLVKGTIVEVPGRGFPDVIVETVTEAGRKAYMNRK
;
A
#
# COMPACT_ATOMS: atom_id res chain seq x y z
N MET A 1 3.17 31.99 26.68
CA MET A 1 4.61 31.72 26.97
C MET A 1 4.70 30.24 27.36
N PHE A 2 5.42 29.32 26.72
CA PHE A 2 6.48 29.31 25.73
C PHE A 2 6.22 28.17 24.73
N LYS A 3 6.63 28.36 23.48
CA LYS A 3 6.76 27.32 22.44
C LYS A 3 7.55 26.12 22.98
N LYS A 4 7.10 24.90 22.71
CA LYS A 4 8.01 23.75 22.51
C LYS A 4 7.61 22.99 21.26
N ILE A 5 8.64 22.77 20.46
CA ILE A 5 8.67 22.49 19.04
C ILE A 5 8.25 21.03 18.76
N LEU A 6 7.60 20.86 17.60
CA LEU A 6 7.31 19.60 16.94
C LEU A 6 8.50 18.63 17.01
N SER A 7 8.25 17.38 17.39
CA SER A 7 9.09 16.26 16.95
C SER A 7 8.18 15.06 16.74
N ILE A 8 7.82 14.90 15.47
CA ILE A 8 7.31 13.65 14.91
C ILE A 8 8.54 12.75 14.81
N TYR A 9 8.60 11.70 15.63
CA TYR A 9 9.49 10.57 15.37
C TYR A 9 8.64 9.40 14.87
N ILE A 10 8.57 9.28 13.53
CA ILE A 10 8.23 8.04 12.84
C ILE A 10 9.55 7.28 12.67
N VAL A 11 10.00 6.64 13.76
CA VAL A 11 10.90 5.47 13.80
C VAL A 11 10.67 4.82 15.16
N GLY A 12 10.32 3.52 15.15
CA GLY A 12 10.70 2.61 16.23
C GLY A 12 9.87 2.61 17.53
N ASN A 13 8.95 1.64 17.58
CA ASN A 13 8.79 0.65 18.66
C ASN A 13 8.09 1.05 20.00
N ARG A 14 7.18 0.14 20.41
CA ARG A 14 6.61 -0.09 21.75
C ARG A 14 5.68 0.95 22.35
N HIS A 15 4.42 0.89 21.91
CA HIS A 15 3.32 0.73 22.86
C HIS A 15 2.52 -0.49 22.39
N GLU A 16 2.21 -1.42 23.29
CA GLU A 16 1.27 -2.52 23.07
C GLU A 16 -0.12 -1.93 22.82
N ALA A 17 -0.32 -1.40 21.62
CA ALA A 17 -1.66 -1.13 21.12
C ALA A 17 -2.28 -2.49 20.82
N THR A 18 -3.19 -2.91 21.67
CA THR A 18 -4.03 -4.09 21.45
C THR A 18 -4.56 -4.06 20.01
N LEU A 19 -4.44 -5.17 19.26
CA LEU A 19 -4.86 -5.27 17.85
C LEU A 19 -6.27 -4.70 17.61
N THR A 20 -7.11 -4.77 18.63
CA THR A 20 -8.46 -4.24 18.70
C THR A 20 -8.54 -2.71 18.58
N GLU A 21 -7.59 -1.93 19.11
CA GLU A 21 -7.59 -0.46 19.03
C GLU A 21 -7.12 0.07 17.68
N ILE A 22 -6.16 -0.60 17.05
CA ILE A 22 -5.70 -0.27 15.68
C ILE A 22 -6.85 -0.50 14.69
N LEU A 23 -7.62 -1.58 14.87
CA LEU A 23 -8.81 -1.88 14.05
C LEU A 23 -10.00 -0.94 14.34
N ARG A 24 -10.08 -0.34 15.54
CA ARG A 24 -11.22 0.54 15.92
C ARG A 24 -11.05 1.99 15.51
N MET A 25 -9.81 2.46 15.28
CA MET A 25 -9.52 3.86 14.92
C MET A 25 -9.50 4.14 13.41
N SER A 26 -9.79 3.17 12.52
CA SER A 26 -9.93 3.42 11.09
C SER A 26 -11.29 4.04 10.74
N LYS A 27 -11.60 5.22 11.30
CA LYS A 27 -12.56 6.12 10.67
C LYS A 27 -11.96 6.57 9.34
N PRO A 28 -12.74 6.66 8.24
CA PRO A 28 -12.22 7.06 6.95
C PRO A 28 -11.98 8.56 6.98
N THR A 29 -10.87 8.99 7.56
CA THR A 29 -10.33 10.30 7.26
C THR A 29 -10.09 10.33 5.76
N LYS A 30 -10.58 11.38 5.09
CA LYS A 30 -10.19 11.76 3.72
C LYS A 30 -8.70 12.14 3.72
N GLN A 31 -7.84 11.21 4.15
CA GLN A 31 -6.42 11.27 3.89
C GLN A 31 -6.33 11.08 2.39
N ARG A 32 -5.96 12.15 1.68
CA ARG A 32 -5.69 12.14 0.24
C ARG A 32 -4.79 10.92 0.01
N ARG A 33 -5.37 9.83 -0.51
CA ARG A 33 -4.72 8.52 -0.55
C ARG A 33 -3.47 8.68 -1.39
N TYR A 34 -2.33 8.83 -0.74
CA TYR A 34 -1.06 8.99 -1.43
C TYR A 34 -0.70 7.61 -1.97
N ILE A 35 -0.90 7.43 -3.27
CA ILE A 35 -0.45 6.25 -3.99
C ILE A 35 1.01 6.50 -4.32
N SER A 36 1.91 5.63 -3.84
CA SER A 36 3.33 5.71 -4.18
C SER A 36 3.53 5.49 -5.69
N SER A 37 4.63 6.01 -6.24
CA SER A 37 4.98 5.81 -7.65
C SER A 37 5.02 4.33 -8.03
N ASP A 38 5.58 3.47 -7.18
CA ASP A 38 5.63 2.02 -7.40
C ASP A 38 4.24 1.39 -7.40
N ALA A 39 3.34 1.84 -6.52
CA ALA A 39 1.95 1.37 -6.48
C ALA A 39 1.16 1.85 -7.71
N LEU A 40 1.49 3.02 -8.25
CA LEU A 40 0.90 3.49 -9.52
C LEU A 40 1.33 2.60 -10.69
N LEU A 41 2.62 2.27 -10.78
CA LEU A 41 3.15 1.34 -11.79
C LEU A 41 2.53 -0.06 -11.65
N ALA A 42 2.35 -0.55 -10.43
CA ALA A 42 1.65 -1.80 -10.16
C ALA A 42 0.19 -1.76 -10.64
N LEU A 43 -0.52 -0.66 -10.38
CA LEU A 43 -1.91 -0.49 -10.78
C LEU A 43 -2.04 -0.42 -12.31
N GLU A 44 -1.16 0.32 -12.96
CA GLU A 44 -1.07 0.40 -14.42
C GLU A 44 -0.83 -0.97 -15.03
N ARG A 45 0.16 -1.73 -14.52
CA ARG A 45 0.42 -3.11 -14.95
C ARG A 45 -0.82 -4.00 -14.86
N LEU A 46 -1.57 -3.90 -13.77
CA LEU A 46 -2.76 -4.72 -13.53
C LEU A 46 -3.95 -4.33 -14.42
N VAL A 47 -4.07 -3.06 -14.81
CA VAL A 47 -5.19 -2.55 -15.63
C VAL A 47 -4.91 -2.70 -17.13
N VAL A 48 -3.71 -2.34 -17.59
CA VAL A 48 -3.34 -2.33 -19.01
C VAL A 48 -3.02 -3.74 -19.50
N GLY A 49 -2.37 -4.55 -18.67
CA GLY A 49 -1.96 -5.90 -19.02
C GLY A 49 -0.78 -5.93 -19.99
N ARG A 50 0.34 -6.50 -19.52
CA ARG A 50 1.65 -6.70 -20.19
C ARG A 50 2.51 -5.42 -20.39
N GLU A 51 3.81 -5.62 -20.17
CA GLU A 51 4.93 -4.70 -20.45
C GLU A 51 4.94 -3.34 -19.73
N CYS A 52 4.61 -3.33 -18.43
CA CYS A 52 5.02 -2.21 -17.59
C CYS A 52 6.52 -2.37 -17.24
N ASN A 53 7.40 -2.02 -18.18
CA ASN A 53 8.85 -2.17 -18.06
C ASN A 53 9.39 -1.51 -16.79
N GLU A 54 8.85 -0.35 -16.41
CA GLU A 54 9.23 0.37 -15.19
C GLU A 54 8.85 -0.39 -13.91
N PHE A 55 7.72 -1.13 -13.92
CA PHE A 55 7.38 -2.01 -12.79
C PHE A 55 8.25 -3.27 -12.78
N ASP A 56 8.56 -3.82 -13.95
CA ASP A 56 9.32 -5.06 -14.08
C ASP A 56 10.78 -4.93 -13.65
N ILE A 57 11.39 -3.74 -13.76
CA ILE A 57 12.74 -3.47 -13.24
C ILE A 57 12.80 -3.30 -11.71
N LEU A 58 11.66 -3.17 -11.02
CA LEU A 58 11.64 -3.03 -9.56
C LEU A 58 12.13 -4.31 -8.87
N SER A 59 12.79 -4.15 -7.72
CA SER A 59 13.13 -5.27 -6.85
C SER A 59 11.87 -5.99 -6.35
N THR A 60 11.99 -7.28 -6.05
CA THR A 60 10.87 -8.10 -5.57
C THR A 60 10.19 -7.49 -4.34
N GLU A 61 10.98 -6.95 -3.41
CA GLU A 61 10.48 -6.27 -2.21
C GLU A 61 9.62 -5.04 -2.54
N ARG A 62 10.07 -4.19 -3.48
CA ARG A 62 9.31 -3.01 -3.91
C ARG A 62 8.02 -3.38 -4.64
N LYS A 63 8.04 -4.44 -5.44
CA LYS A 63 6.85 -4.98 -6.11
C LYS A 63 5.82 -5.47 -5.09
N VAL A 64 6.27 -6.22 -4.09
CA VAL A 64 5.42 -6.71 -2.99
C VAL A 64 4.81 -5.54 -2.22
N LEU A 65 5.63 -4.57 -1.82
CA LEU A 65 5.17 -3.38 -1.10
C LEU A 65 4.16 -2.56 -1.91
N ALA A 66 4.38 -2.40 -3.22
CA ALA A 66 3.45 -1.73 -4.12
C ALA A 66 2.08 -2.41 -4.14
N TYR A 67 2.02 -3.73 -4.27
CA TYR A 67 0.75 -4.47 -4.24
C TYR A 67 0.07 -4.41 -2.87
N MET A 68 0.83 -4.50 -1.78
CA MET A 68 0.29 -4.34 -0.42
C MET A 68 -0.35 -2.96 -0.22
N ILE A 69 0.28 -1.90 -0.74
CA ILE A 69 -0.28 -0.54 -0.70
C ILE A 69 -1.61 -0.51 -1.48
N LEU A 70 -1.67 -1.07 -2.69
CA LEU A 70 -2.91 -1.11 -3.47
C LEU A 70 -4.04 -1.88 -2.76
N MET A 71 -3.72 -3.00 -2.11
CA MET A 71 -4.67 -3.75 -1.31
C MET A 71 -5.16 -2.95 -0.10
N ARG A 72 -4.25 -2.32 0.64
CA ARG A 72 -4.58 -1.44 1.79
C ARG A 72 -5.47 -0.26 1.38
N LEU A 73 -5.29 0.26 0.18
CA LEU A 73 -6.11 1.35 -0.38
C LEU A 73 -7.46 0.87 -0.96
N GLY A 74 -7.70 -0.45 -1.01
CA GLY A 74 -8.90 -1.05 -1.57
C GLY A 74 -9.00 -0.96 -3.10
N LEU A 75 -7.86 -0.73 -3.78
CA LEU A 75 -7.78 -0.62 -5.24
C LEU A 75 -7.64 -1.99 -5.90
N VAL A 76 -7.12 -2.96 -5.15
CA VAL A 76 -6.89 -4.34 -5.58
C VAL A 76 -7.36 -5.28 -4.49
N LYS A 77 -7.92 -6.43 -4.88
CA LYS A 77 -8.20 -7.56 -3.98
C LYS A 77 -7.17 -8.65 -4.21
N GLY A 78 -6.82 -9.32 -3.11
CA GLY A 78 -5.91 -10.45 -3.13
C GLY A 78 -5.51 -10.85 -1.71
N THR A 79 -4.55 -11.76 -1.64
CA THR A 79 -4.13 -12.41 -0.40
C THR A 79 -2.65 -12.11 -0.12
N ILE A 80 -2.32 -11.87 1.14
CA ILE A 80 -0.95 -11.69 1.64
C ILE A 80 -0.62 -12.91 2.50
N VAL A 81 0.49 -13.59 2.18
CA VAL A 81 0.95 -14.79 2.88
C VAL A 81 2.34 -14.54 3.43
N GLU A 82 2.49 -14.56 4.75
CA GLU A 82 3.80 -14.46 5.38
C GLU A 82 4.60 -15.75 5.16
N VAL A 83 5.85 -15.62 4.73
CA VAL A 83 6.74 -16.76 4.46
C VAL A 83 7.85 -16.77 5.50
N PRO A 84 7.95 -17.80 6.36
CA PRO A 84 9.01 -17.90 7.36
C PRO A 84 10.40 -17.80 6.73
N GLY A 85 11.28 -16.98 7.32
CA GLY A 85 12.65 -16.80 6.83
C GLY A 85 12.80 -15.88 5.63
N ARG A 86 11.70 -15.30 5.10
CA ARG A 86 11.74 -14.28 4.04
C ARG A 86 11.46 -12.90 4.63
N GLY A 87 12.19 -11.88 4.15
CA GLY A 87 12.04 -10.49 4.61
C GLY A 87 10.77 -9.78 4.12
N PHE A 88 9.99 -10.41 3.23
CA PHE A 88 8.76 -9.87 2.66
C PHE A 88 7.75 -10.99 2.39
N PRO A 89 6.44 -10.72 2.49
CA PRO A 89 5.40 -11.73 2.26
C PRO A 89 5.23 -12.05 0.77
N ASP A 90 4.61 -13.19 0.50
CA ASP A 90 4.03 -13.47 -0.82
C ASP A 90 2.71 -12.71 -0.98
N VAL A 91 2.49 -12.16 -2.17
CA VAL A 91 1.27 -11.40 -2.49
C VAL A 91 0.64 -11.99 -3.73
N ILE A 92 -0.59 -12.45 -3.59
CA ILE A 92 -1.39 -13.02 -4.67
C ILE A 92 -2.47 -12.00 -5.02
N VAL A 93 -2.39 -11.40 -6.20
CA VAL A 93 -3.41 -10.48 -6.70
C VAL A 93 -4.51 -11.26 -7.40
N GLU A 94 -5.76 -11.06 -7.00
CA GLU A 94 -6.92 -11.74 -7.58
C GLU A 94 -7.64 -10.87 -8.61
N THR A 95 -7.97 -9.62 -8.26
CA THR A 95 -8.70 -8.72 -9.15
C THR A 95 -8.47 -7.25 -8.81
N VAL A 96 -8.49 -6.39 -9.84
CA VAL A 96 -8.57 -4.93 -9.67
C VAL A 96 -10.02 -4.54 -9.37
N THR A 97 -10.23 -3.75 -8.31
CA THR A 97 -11.56 -3.28 -7.93
C THR A 97 -12.05 -2.18 -8.87
N GLU A 98 -13.35 -1.89 -8.86
CA GLU A 98 -13.91 -0.75 -9.61
C GLU A 98 -13.25 0.57 -9.18
N ALA A 99 -12.96 0.73 -7.88
CA ALA A 99 -12.23 1.87 -7.36
C ALA A 99 -10.81 1.95 -7.90
N GLY A 100 -10.11 0.81 -8.04
CA GLY A 100 -8.80 0.72 -8.69
C GLY A 100 -8.83 1.15 -10.16
N ARG A 101 -9.82 0.68 -10.92
CA ARG A 101 -10.01 1.07 -12.33
C ARG A 101 -10.31 2.56 -12.46
N LYS A 102 -11.22 3.11 -11.64
CA LYS A 102 -11.52 4.54 -11.59
C LYS A 102 -10.31 5.38 -11.20
N ALA A 103 -9.52 4.93 -10.22
CA ALA A 103 -8.29 5.61 -9.81
C ALA A 103 -7.25 5.67 -10.94
N TYR A 104 -7.14 4.62 -11.76
CA TYR A 104 -6.31 4.62 -12.96
C TYR A 104 -6.86 5.59 -14.03
N MET A 105 -8.15 5.51 -14.34
CA MET A 105 -8.77 6.34 -15.40
C MET A 105 -8.73 7.84 -15.09
N ASN A 106 -8.95 8.24 -13.82
CA ASN A 106 -8.90 9.65 -13.42
C ASN A 106 -7.49 10.26 -13.45
N ARG A 107 -6.46 9.44 -13.67
CA ARG A 107 -5.06 9.89 -13.78
C ARG A 107 -4.63 10.12 -15.23
N LYS A 108 -5.33 9.51 -16.20
CA LYS A 108 -5.07 9.68 -17.64
C LYS A 108 -5.69 10.96 -18.15
#